data_AF-A0A2D4LKI7-F1
#
_entry.id   AF-A0A2D4LKI7-F1
#
_cell.length_a   1.000
_cell.length_b   1.000
_cell.length_c   1.000
_cell.angle_alpha   90.00
_cell.angle_beta   90.00
_cell.angle_gamma   90.00
#
_symmetry.space_group_name_H-M   'P 1'
#
loop_
_entity.id
_entity.type
_entity.pdbx_description
1 polymer ?
#
loop_
_entity_poly.entity_id
_entity_poly.type
_entity_poly.pdbx_seq_one_letter_code
_entity_poly.pdbx_strand_id
1 'polypeptide(L)'
;KRLEEEEKSMEEEKKEHVEKTGDLLKWVKEITRSLNKGSGERAEKTDFLKKQISSDELSAKKEQLSEALQRTQIFLAKHGDKMTNEEKNEMENHIKSLQECSKLLSNEGLIQLEEERNIEDENMDAKDLMDQHQEFQEKLQDICDQLTQAENQIIGHKEPLVIEDSKTELQQYQVRQQELQKNMQANTQALAEIVKDTEMFLKENGEKLPLEDKTALERKLNEAKTKCLLLSQKAEESRKELDKAVTTAIKQETEKVAARQQLEESKNVIENLLDWLSNIDKDADHRDAKCKPTIKQNGTHFHEGDREDLIGEEDEVNGNLLETQEQNETLVD
;
A
#
# COMPACT_ATOMS: atom_id res chain seq x y z
N LYS A 1 82.46 -4.62 -41.85
CA LYS A 1 82.24 -3.64 -40.75
C LYS A 1 80.96 -2.81 -40.88
N ARG A 2 80.82 -1.75 -41.70
CA ARG A 2 79.54 -0.99 -41.79
C ARG A 2 78.35 -1.82 -42.30
N LEU A 3 78.53 -2.61 -43.36
CA LEU A 3 77.50 -3.52 -43.89
C LEU A 3 77.16 -4.67 -42.92
N GLU A 4 78.15 -5.15 -42.18
CA GLU A 4 78.01 -6.22 -41.17
C GLU A 4 77.25 -5.74 -39.92
N GLU A 5 77.49 -4.50 -39.49
CA GLU A 5 76.73 -3.87 -38.40
C GLU A 5 75.29 -3.56 -38.83
N GLU A 6 75.08 -3.19 -40.09
CA GLU A 6 73.76 -2.94 -40.67
C GLU A 6 72.95 -4.23 -40.87
N GLU A 7 73.60 -5.32 -41.28
CA GLU A 7 73.02 -6.67 -41.39
C GLU A 7 72.70 -7.26 -40.02
N LYS A 8 73.58 -7.08 -39.03
CA LYS A 8 73.35 -7.50 -37.65
C LYS A 8 72.21 -6.71 -36.99
N SER A 9 72.14 -5.39 -37.23
CA SER A 9 71.04 -4.54 -36.75
C SER A 9 69.70 -4.92 -37.38
N MET A 10 69.69 -5.31 -38.66
CA MET A 10 68.48 -5.76 -39.37
C MET A 10 67.96 -7.09 -38.80
N GLU A 11 68.85 -8.04 -38.52
CA GLU A 11 68.45 -9.35 -37.97
C GLU A 11 67.94 -9.23 -36.53
N GLU A 12 68.50 -8.29 -35.75
CA GLU A 12 68.08 -8.01 -34.38
C GLU A 12 66.69 -7.32 -34.34
N GLU A 13 66.47 -6.32 -35.22
CA GLU A 13 65.16 -5.65 -35.40
C GLU A 13 64.08 -6.63 -35.90
N LYS A 14 64.41 -7.50 -36.87
CA LYS A 14 63.53 -8.57 -37.38
C LYS A 14 63.12 -9.54 -36.27
N LYS A 15 64.07 -10.01 -35.47
CA LYS A 15 63.82 -10.96 -34.39
C LYS A 15 62.89 -10.36 -33.33
N GLU A 16 63.12 -9.11 -32.93
CA GLU A 16 62.27 -8.41 -31.97
C GLU A 16 60.84 -8.21 -32.50
N HIS A 17 60.67 -7.86 -33.77
CA HIS A 17 59.36 -7.71 -34.38
C HIS A 17 58.58 -9.02 -34.46
N VAL A 18 59.25 -10.12 -34.84
CA VAL A 18 58.64 -11.44 -34.95
C VAL A 18 58.22 -11.98 -33.57
N GLU A 19 59.05 -11.77 -32.54
CA GLU A 19 58.75 -12.22 -31.16
C GLU A 19 57.55 -11.45 -30.58
N LYS A 20 57.57 -10.11 -30.63
CA LYS A 20 56.45 -9.27 -30.16
C LYS A 20 55.14 -9.54 -30.90
N THR A 21 55.22 -9.75 -32.22
CA THR A 21 54.07 -10.13 -33.06
C THR A 21 53.56 -11.52 -32.69
N GLY A 22 54.46 -12.48 -32.45
CA GLY A 22 54.13 -13.84 -32.04
C GLY A 22 53.37 -13.89 -30.72
N ASP A 23 53.83 -13.15 -29.71
CA ASP A 23 53.17 -13.05 -28.41
C ASP A 23 51.78 -12.42 -28.50
N LEU A 24 51.67 -11.35 -29.30
CA LEU A 24 50.40 -10.69 -29.54
C LEU A 24 49.41 -11.62 -30.24
N LEU A 25 49.82 -12.29 -31.31
CA LEU A 25 49.02 -13.28 -32.04
C LEU A 25 48.58 -14.44 -31.14
N LYS A 26 49.47 -14.92 -30.27
CA LYS A 26 49.17 -15.99 -29.31
C LYS A 26 48.13 -15.53 -28.31
N TRP A 27 48.25 -14.32 -27.79
CA TRP A 27 47.26 -13.72 -26.89
C TRP A 27 45.90 -13.61 -27.56
N VAL A 28 45.79 -13.05 -28.78
CA VAL A 28 44.50 -12.95 -29.51
C VAL A 28 43.86 -14.32 -29.68
N LYS A 29 44.64 -15.33 -30.08
CA LYS A 29 44.16 -16.70 -30.26
C LYS A 29 43.70 -17.33 -28.95
N GLU A 30 44.38 -17.07 -27.84
CA GLU A 30 43.98 -17.51 -26.50
C GLU A 30 42.62 -16.91 -26.14
N ILE A 31 42.45 -15.60 -26.37
CA ILE A 31 41.20 -14.87 -26.08
C ILE A 31 40.05 -15.37 -26.95
N THR A 32 40.19 -15.36 -28.28
CA THR A 32 39.14 -15.82 -29.20
C THR A 32 38.76 -17.28 -28.94
N ARG A 33 39.73 -18.14 -28.56
CA ARG A 33 39.46 -19.54 -28.18
C ARG A 33 38.72 -19.64 -26.85
N SER A 34 39.10 -18.84 -25.86
CA SER A 34 38.43 -18.84 -24.56
C SER A 34 36.98 -18.37 -24.65
N LEU A 35 36.69 -17.42 -25.55
CA LEU A 35 35.34 -16.90 -25.74
C LEU A 35 34.44 -17.80 -26.60
N ASN A 36 34.97 -18.38 -27.69
CA ASN A 36 34.20 -19.34 -28.51
C ASN A 36 33.85 -20.64 -27.77
N LYS A 37 34.65 -21.06 -26.77
CA LYS A 37 34.33 -22.24 -25.95
C LYS A 37 33.21 -21.98 -24.93
N GLY A 38 32.77 -20.74 -24.75
CA GLY A 38 31.74 -20.35 -23.80
C GLY A 38 30.30 -20.67 -24.22
N SER A 39 30.05 -21.11 -25.47
CA SER A 39 28.69 -21.36 -25.95
C SER A 39 28.10 -22.73 -25.55
N GLY A 40 28.85 -23.57 -24.82
CA GLY A 40 28.50 -25.00 -24.63
C GLY A 40 28.28 -25.48 -23.19
N GLU A 41 29.11 -25.08 -22.21
CA GLU A 41 29.01 -25.62 -20.85
C GLU A 41 29.40 -24.58 -19.78
N ARG A 42 28.45 -24.31 -18.87
CA ARG A 42 28.50 -23.45 -17.66
C ARG A 42 28.56 -21.94 -17.87
N ALA A 43 27.37 -21.36 -17.96
CA ALA A 43 27.08 -19.92 -17.95
C ALA A 43 27.78 -19.13 -16.81
N GLU A 44 28.03 -19.73 -15.65
CA GLU A 44 28.63 -19.04 -14.49
C GLU A 44 30.13 -18.71 -14.64
N LYS A 45 30.87 -19.39 -15.53
CA LYS A 45 32.30 -19.10 -15.76
C LYS A 45 32.53 -18.10 -16.90
N THR A 46 31.55 -17.97 -17.79
CA THR A 46 31.55 -17.03 -18.92
C THR A 46 31.46 -15.58 -18.47
N ASP A 47 30.60 -15.29 -17.48
CA ASP A 47 30.49 -13.94 -16.91
C ASP A 47 31.75 -13.52 -16.15
N PHE A 48 32.45 -14.47 -15.53
CA PHE A 48 33.70 -14.21 -14.81
C PHE A 48 34.87 -13.88 -15.75
N LEU A 49 34.92 -14.50 -16.93
CA LEU A 49 36.01 -14.30 -17.92
C LEU A 49 35.78 -13.08 -18.82
N LYS A 50 34.53 -12.77 -19.19
CA LYS A 50 34.20 -11.52 -19.91
C LYS A 50 34.46 -10.28 -19.06
N LYS A 51 34.23 -10.36 -17.76
CA LYS A 51 34.57 -9.32 -16.79
C LYS A 51 36.08 -9.14 -16.57
N GLN A 52 36.91 -10.09 -17.04
CA GLN A 52 38.35 -10.08 -16.84
C GLN A 52 39.11 -9.26 -17.90
N ILE A 53 38.57 -9.11 -19.11
CA ILE A 53 39.21 -8.32 -20.18
C ILE A 53 38.38 -7.07 -20.37
N SER A 54 38.87 -5.96 -19.82
CA SER A 54 38.19 -4.67 -19.97
C SER A 54 38.13 -4.24 -21.44
N SER A 55 37.08 -3.50 -21.80
CA SER A 55 36.97 -2.82 -23.10
C SER A 55 38.23 -1.98 -23.41
N ASP A 56 38.81 -1.36 -22.38
CA ASP A 56 40.07 -0.62 -22.43
C ASP A 56 41.28 -1.51 -22.82
N GLU A 57 41.39 -2.70 -22.24
CA GLU A 57 42.46 -3.66 -22.56
C GLU A 57 42.33 -4.21 -23.98
N LEU A 58 41.09 -4.42 -24.45
CA LEU A 58 40.80 -4.87 -25.81
C LEU A 58 41.16 -3.78 -26.84
N SER A 59 40.86 -2.52 -26.53
CA SER A 59 41.25 -1.35 -27.32
C SER A 59 42.77 -1.18 -27.40
N ALA A 60 43.47 -1.26 -26.27
CA ALA A 60 44.93 -1.17 -26.22
C ALA A 60 45.62 -2.27 -27.04
N LYS A 61 45.05 -3.49 -27.06
CA LYS A 61 45.59 -4.61 -27.84
C LYS A 61 45.31 -4.47 -29.33
N LYS A 62 44.19 -3.86 -29.70
CA LYS A 62 43.88 -3.51 -31.10
C LYS A 62 44.83 -2.46 -31.65
N GLU A 63 45.22 -1.48 -30.83
CA GLU A 63 46.25 -0.50 -31.17
C GLU A 63 47.62 -1.18 -31.36
N GLN A 64 48.04 -2.04 -30.42
CA GLN A 64 49.29 -2.81 -30.52
C GLN A 64 49.34 -3.69 -31.78
N LEU A 65 48.22 -4.30 -32.19
CA LEU A 65 48.13 -5.06 -33.44
C LEU A 65 48.29 -4.18 -34.67
N SER A 66 47.70 -2.98 -34.62
CA SER A 66 47.75 -2.03 -35.73
C SER A 66 49.16 -1.47 -35.91
N GLU A 67 49.85 -1.17 -34.80
CA GLU A 67 51.27 -0.82 -34.80
C GLU A 67 52.15 -1.95 -35.30
N ALA A 68 51.96 -3.18 -34.81
CA ALA A 68 52.74 -4.34 -35.24
C ALA A 68 52.56 -4.62 -36.74
N LEU A 69 51.32 -4.51 -37.24
CA LEU A 69 51.00 -4.62 -38.66
C LEU A 69 51.70 -3.56 -39.49
N GLN A 70 51.64 -2.29 -39.06
CA GLN A 70 52.29 -1.18 -39.75
C GLN A 70 53.82 -1.33 -39.75
N ARG A 71 54.41 -1.67 -38.60
CA ARG A 71 55.85 -1.89 -38.46
C ARG A 71 56.33 -3.02 -39.39
N THR A 72 55.62 -4.14 -39.44
CA THR A 72 55.96 -5.29 -40.31
C THR A 72 55.83 -4.94 -41.79
N GLN A 73 54.81 -4.18 -42.18
CA GLN A 73 54.64 -3.68 -43.55
C GLN A 73 55.76 -2.71 -43.96
N ILE A 74 56.13 -1.78 -43.07
CA ILE A 74 57.23 -0.83 -43.32
C ILE A 74 58.56 -1.58 -43.44
N PHE A 75 58.81 -2.57 -42.58
CA PHE A 75 60.02 -3.38 -42.61
C PHE A 75 60.12 -4.14 -43.95
N LEU A 76 59.04 -4.80 -44.37
CA LEU A 76 58.98 -5.50 -45.67
C LEU A 76 59.21 -4.55 -46.85
N ALA A 77 58.67 -3.33 -46.81
CA ALA A 77 58.85 -2.34 -47.85
C ALA A 77 60.29 -1.79 -47.92
N LYS A 78 60.99 -1.68 -46.78
CA LYS A 78 62.37 -1.18 -46.70
C LYS A 78 63.43 -2.23 -47.02
N HIS A 79 63.21 -3.47 -46.58
CA HIS A 79 64.21 -4.54 -46.62
C HIS A 79 63.86 -5.68 -47.58
N GLY A 80 62.65 -5.72 -48.14
CA GLY A 80 62.16 -6.83 -48.94
C GLY A 80 62.99 -7.16 -50.18
N ASP A 81 63.70 -6.18 -50.76
CA ASP A 81 64.58 -6.38 -51.92
C ASP A 81 65.92 -7.07 -51.54
N LYS A 82 66.27 -7.07 -50.25
CA LYS A 82 67.50 -7.70 -49.70
C LYS A 82 67.22 -9.06 -49.05
N MET A 83 65.96 -9.45 -48.95
CA MET A 83 65.53 -10.71 -48.33
C MET A 83 65.45 -11.84 -49.36
N THR A 84 65.56 -13.07 -48.87
CA THR A 84 65.24 -14.26 -49.68
C THR A 84 63.73 -14.39 -49.90
N ASN A 85 63.31 -15.14 -50.93
CA ASN A 85 61.90 -15.37 -51.20
C ASN A 85 61.19 -16.06 -50.02
N GLU A 86 61.85 -17.01 -49.35
CA GLU A 86 61.34 -17.64 -48.12
C GLU A 86 61.07 -16.61 -47.01
N GLU A 87 62.03 -15.74 -46.69
CA GLU A 87 61.87 -14.73 -45.64
C GLU A 87 60.78 -13.70 -45.97
N LYS A 88 60.69 -13.30 -47.24
CA LYS A 88 59.63 -12.41 -47.72
C LYS A 88 58.26 -13.04 -47.54
N ASN A 89 58.12 -14.33 -47.89
CA ASN A 89 56.88 -15.08 -47.78
C ASN A 89 56.48 -15.31 -46.31
N GLU A 90 57.45 -15.55 -45.42
CA GLU A 90 57.22 -15.60 -43.96
C GLU A 90 56.66 -14.28 -43.43
N MET A 91 57.25 -13.15 -43.83
CA MET A 91 56.80 -11.83 -43.40
C MET A 91 55.39 -11.48 -43.93
N GLU A 92 55.09 -11.85 -45.17
CA GLU A 92 53.74 -11.72 -45.75
C GLU A 92 52.72 -12.58 -44.99
N ASN A 93 53.10 -13.77 -44.52
CA ASN A 93 52.24 -14.62 -43.69
C ASN A 93 52.02 -14.03 -42.29
N HIS A 94 53.02 -13.38 -41.70
CA HIS A 94 52.85 -12.61 -40.46
C HIS A 94 51.86 -11.46 -40.63
N ILE A 95 51.94 -10.70 -41.74
CA ILE A 95 50.99 -9.63 -42.07
C ILE A 95 49.56 -10.19 -42.20
N LYS A 96 49.36 -11.30 -42.91
CA LYS A 96 48.04 -11.94 -43.04
C LYS A 96 47.49 -12.40 -41.68
N SER A 97 48.35 -12.99 -40.83
CA SER A 97 47.97 -13.44 -39.49
C SER A 97 47.56 -12.26 -38.58
N LEU A 98 48.30 -11.16 -38.65
CA LEU A 98 48.00 -9.92 -37.91
C LEU A 98 46.68 -9.29 -38.38
N GLN A 99 46.43 -9.26 -39.69
CA GLN A 99 45.17 -8.77 -40.26
C GLN A 99 43.98 -9.63 -39.84
N GLU A 100 44.13 -10.95 -39.82
CA GLU A 100 43.09 -11.87 -39.35
C GLU A 100 42.81 -11.67 -37.86
N CYS A 101 43.86 -11.56 -37.03
CA CYS A 101 43.71 -11.30 -35.60
C CYS A 101 43.06 -9.95 -35.31
N SER A 102 43.37 -8.90 -36.08
CA SER A 102 42.73 -7.58 -35.97
C SER A 102 41.23 -7.64 -36.29
N LYS A 103 40.84 -8.41 -37.31
CA LYS A 103 39.41 -8.64 -37.63
C LYS A 103 38.71 -9.41 -36.52
N LEU A 104 39.33 -10.46 -35.99
CA LEU A 104 38.77 -11.26 -34.89
C LEU A 104 38.55 -10.40 -33.64
N LEU A 105 39.54 -9.61 -33.23
CA LEU A 105 39.42 -8.69 -32.10
C LEU A 105 38.36 -7.60 -32.31
N SER A 106 38.21 -7.10 -33.54
CA SER A 106 37.19 -6.09 -33.83
C SER A 106 35.77 -6.66 -33.77
N ASN A 107 35.57 -7.88 -34.26
CA ASN A 107 34.30 -8.58 -34.12
C ASN A 107 33.99 -8.86 -32.65
N GLU A 108 35.01 -9.23 -31.87
CA GLU A 108 34.88 -9.48 -30.44
C GLU A 108 34.51 -8.22 -29.63
N GLY A 109 35.16 -7.09 -29.92
CA GLY A 109 34.78 -5.82 -29.30
C GLY A 109 33.34 -5.38 -29.61
N LEU A 110 32.79 -5.80 -30.76
CA LEU A 110 31.39 -5.53 -31.11
C LEU A 110 30.44 -6.41 -30.27
N ILE A 111 30.76 -7.69 -30.12
CA ILE A 111 29.98 -8.62 -29.26
C ILE A 111 29.99 -8.14 -27.81
N GLN A 112 31.14 -7.72 -27.28
CA GLN A 112 31.23 -7.18 -25.91
C GLN A 112 30.41 -5.91 -25.72
N LEU A 113 30.44 -4.96 -26.66
CA LEU A 113 29.64 -3.73 -26.58
C LEU A 113 28.13 -4.01 -26.62
N GLU A 114 27.69 -4.95 -27.46
CA GLU A 114 26.28 -5.36 -27.53
C GLU A 114 25.84 -6.00 -26.20
N GLU A 115 26.70 -6.82 -25.59
CA GLU A 115 26.42 -7.45 -24.29
C GLU A 115 26.44 -6.45 -23.13
N GLU A 116 27.40 -5.52 -23.09
CA GLU A 116 27.42 -4.44 -22.09
C GLU A 116 26.14 -3.61 -22.17
N ARG A 117 25.69 -3.27 -23.40
CA ARG A 117 24.44 -2.56 -23.62
C ARG A 117 23.22 -3.37 -23.14
N ASN A 118 23.15 -4.66 -23.46
CA ASN A 118 22.05 -5.52 -23.01
C ASN A 118 22.01 -5.64 -21.48
N ILE A 119 23.18 -5.76 -20.83
CA ILE A 119 23.27 -5.78 -19.36
C ILE A 119 22.81 -4.43 -18.77
N GLU A 120 23.18 -3.32 -19.40
CA GLU A 120 22.79 -1.98 -18.96
C GLU A 120 21.28 -1.74 -19.12
N ASP A 121 20.70 -2.18 -20.24
CA ASP A 121 19.24 -2.15 -20.49
C ASP A 121 18.49 -3.06 -19.49
N GLU A 122 18.95 -4.30 -19.27
CA GLU A 122 18.37 -5.22 -18.27
C GLU A 122 18.43 -4.65 -16.84
N ASN A 123 19.53 -3.98 -16.50
CA ASN A 123 19.72 -3.37 -15.18
C ASN A 123 18.84 -2.11 -15.00
N MET A 124 18.62 -1.34 -16.07
CA MET A 124 17.65 -0.23 -16.07
C MET A 124 16.22 -0.75 -15.89
N ASP A 125 15.83 -1.78 -16.63
CA ASP A 125 14.52 -2.42 -16.49
C ASP A 125 14.30 -2.99 -15.07
N ALA A 126 15.35 -3.62 -14.49
CA ALA A 126 15.29 -4.14 -13.12
C ALA A 126 15.17 -3.02 -12.07
N LYS A 127 15.85 -1.89 -12.29
CA LYS A 127 15.78 -0.70 -11.44
C LYS A 127 14.36 -0.11 -11.46
N ASP A 128 13.79 0.10 -12.64
CA ASP A 128 12.45 0.65 -12.82
C ASP A 128 11.38 -0.27 -12.21
N LEU A 129 11.55 -1.57 -12.37
CA LEU A 129 10.67 -2.59 -11.77
C LEU A 129 10.75 -2.59 -10.23
N MET A 130 11.94 -2.41 -9.67
CA MET A 130 12.13 -2.29 -8.22
C MET A 130 11.51 -0.99 -7.69
N ASP A 131 11.64 0.12 -8.43
CA ASP A 131 11.06 1.40 -8.05
C ASP A 131 9.51 1.34 -8.08
N GLN A 132 8.91 0.66 -9.07
CA GLN A 132 7.45 0.39 -9.09
C GLN A 132 7.01 -0.51 -7.92
N HIS A 133 7.78 -1.57 -7.62
CA HIS A 133 7.49 -2.44 -6.47
C HIS A 133 7.46 -1.64 -5.16
N GLN A 134 8.45 -0.76 -4.96
CA GLN A 134 8.52 0.11 -3.80
C GLN A 134 7.34 1.09 -3.74
N GLU A 135 6.93 1.68 -4.87
CA GLU A 135 5.76 2.57 -4.94
C GLU A 135 4.48 1.85 -4.49
N PHE A 136 4.25 0.61 -4.93
CA PHE A 136 3.09 -0.17 -4.46
C PHE A 136 3.16 -0.49 -2.97
N GLN A 137 4.35 -0.77 -2.46
CA GLN A 137 4.56 -1.01 -1.04
C GLN A 137 4.23 0.24 -0.20
N GLU A 138 4.64 1.43 -0.65
CA GLU A 138 4.34 2.70 0.01
C GLU A 138 2.84 3.02 -0.04
N LYS A 139 2.22 2.91 -1.22
CA LYS A 139 0.76 3.12 -1.38
C LYS A 139 -0.07 2.19 -0.49
N LEU A 140 0.34 0.91 -0.36
CA LEU A 140 -0.32 -0.04 0.53
C LEU A 140 -0.14 0.34 2.00
N GLN A 141 1.04 0.80 2.38
CA GLN A 141 1.29 1.25 3.74
C GLN A 141 0.42 2.47 4.09
N ASP A 142 0.35 3.45 3.19
CA ASP A 142 -0.47 4.66 3.37
C ASP A 142 -1.95 4.31 3.58
N ILE A 143 -2.50 3.37 2.80
CA ILE A 143 -3.88 2.91 3.00
C ILE A 143 -4.03 2.19 4.34
N CYS A 144 -3.09 1.33 4.72
CA CYS A 144 -3.13 0.66 6.03
C CYS A 144 -3.14 1.67 7.18
N ASP A 145 -2.38 2.76 7.07
CA ASP A 145 -2.32 3.82 8.07
C ASP A 145 -3.64 4.62 8.11
N GLN A 146 -4.20 4.95 6.95
CA GLN A 146 -5.53 5.58 6.84
C GLN A 146 -6.63 4.71 7.44
N LEU A 147 -6.63 3.40 7.15
CA LEU A 147 -7.55 2.44 7.75
C LEU A 147 -7.38 2.35 9.26
N THR A 148 -6.15 2.43 9.76
CA THR A 148 -5.86 2.47 11.20
C THR A 148 -6.39 3.74 11.84
N GLN A 149 -6.25 4.90 11.17
CA GLN A 149 -6.81 6.15 11.65
C GLN A 149 -8.35 6.10 11.70
N ALA A 150 -8.99 5.55 10.66
CA ALA A 150 -10.43 5.32 10.65
C ALA A 150 -10.85 4.37 11.79
N GLU A 151 -10.05 3.35 12.09
CA GLU A 151 -10.32 2.41 13.18
C GLU A 151 -10.29 3.09 14.55
N ASN A 152 -9.30 3.94 14.77
CA ASN A 152 -9.20 4.72 16.00
C ASN A 152 -10.39 5.70 16.15
N GLN A 153 -10.87 6.28 15.05
CA GLN A 153 -12.10 7.08 15.06
C GLN A 153 -13.27 6.21 15.51
N ILE A 154 -13.50 5.04 14.89
CA ILE A 154 -14.56 4.08 15.27
C ILE A 154 -14.48 3.67 16.75
N ILE A 155 -13.27 3.42 17.26
CA ILE A 155 -13.10 3.03 18.66
C ILE A 155 -13.42 4.21 19.59
N GLY A 156 -12.97 5.42 19.27
CA GLY A 156 -13.36 6.64 20.00
C GLY A 156 -14.86 6.92 19.97
N HIS A 157 -15.61 6.33 19.02
CA HIS A 157 -17.07 6.42 18.98
C HIS A 157 -17.79 5.43 19.90
N LYS A 158 -17.11 4.39 20.43
CA LYS A 158 -17.73 3.36 21.29
C LYS A 158 -17.85 3.74 22.77
N GLU A 159 -17.39 4.93 23.18
CA GLU A 159 -17.68 5.40 24.55
C GLU A 159 -19.19 5.52 24.75
N PRO A 160 -19.73 4.99 25.87
CA PRO A 160 -21.16 4.86 26.06
C PRO A 160 -21.82 6.22 25.96
N LEU A 161 -22.71 6.35 24.97
CA LEU A 161 -23.53 7.53 24.76
C LEU A 161 -24.51 7.62 25.94
N VAL A 162 -24.13 8.32 27.01
CA VAL A 162 -25.10 8.82 27.99
C VAL A 162 -25.79 9.99 27.31
N ILE A 163 -26.87 9.70 26.58
CA ILE A 163 -27.72 10.72 25.95
C ILE A 163 -28.52 11.37 27.08
N GLU A 164 -27.90 12.33 27.77
CA GLU A 164 -28.48 13.05 28.91
C GLU A 164 -29.42 14.18 28.45
N ASP A 165 -30.24 13.95 27.41
CA ASP A 165 -31.26 14.86 26.85
C ASP A 165 -30.80 16.01 25.91
N SER A 166 -29.57 16.07 25.40
CA SER A 166 -29.18 17.16 24.48
C SER A 166 -29.32 16.80 23.00
N LYS A 167 -30.32 17.39 22.33
CA LYS A 167 -30.50 17.37 20.85
C LYS A 167 -29.20 17.66 20.08
N THR A 168 -28.32 18.47 20.67
CA THR A 168 -27.02 18.86 20.13
C THR A 168 -26.00 17.73 20.07
N GLU A 169 -25.95 16.83 21.06
CA GLU A 169 -25.05 15.67 21.06
C GLU A 169 -25.44 14.65 19.99
N LEU A 170 -26.74 14.39 19.85
CA LEU A 170 -27.28 13.54 18.78
C LEU A 170 -26.93 14.10 17.39
N GLN A 171 -27.06 15.41 17.17
CA GLN A 171 -26.67 16.05 15.91
C GLN A 171 -25.16 15.94 15.64
N GLN A 172 -24.32 16.17 16.65
CA GLN A 172 -22.86 16.03 16.49
C GLN A 172 -22.44 14.58 16.21
N TYR A 173 -23.08 13.61 16.85
CA TYR A 173 -22.81 12.19 16.62
C TYR A 173 -23.26 11.77 15.21
N GLN A 174 -24.39 12.30 14.72
CA GLN A 174 -24.87 12.09 13.35
C GLN A 174 -23.90 12.66 12.29
N VAL A 175 -23.39 13.88 12.48
CA VAL A 175 -22.39 14.48 11.58
C VAL A 175 -21.10 13.66 11.58
N ARG A 176 -20.60 13.26 12.75
CA ARG A 176 -19.38 12.43 12.86
C ARG A 176 -19.53 11.06 12.19
N GLN A 177 -20.68 10.40 12.32
CA GLN A 177 -20.95 9.15 11.61
C GLN A 177 -21.00 9.32 10.09
N GLN A 178 -21.56 10.43 9.61
CA GLN A 178 -21.58 10.73 8.17
C GLN A 178 -20.16 10.97 7.61
N GLU A 179 -19.31 11.68 8.36
CA GLU A 179 -17.91 11.90 8.01
C GLU A 179 -17.11 10.58 7.99
N LEU A 180 -17.30 9.74 9.01
CA LEU A 180 -16.70 8.41 9.08
C LEU A 180 -17.13 7.53 7.89
N GLN A 181 -18.42 7.55 7.52
CA GLN A 181 -18.92 6.78 6.39
C GLN A 181 -18.31 7.24 5.06
N LYS A 182 -18.18 8.56 4.88
CA LYS A 182 -17.51 9.14 3.71
C LYS A 182 -16.03 8.75 3.66
N ASN A 183 -15.33 8.80 4.80
CA ASN A 183 -13.93 8.39 4.91
C ASN A 183 -13.77 6.89 4.56
N MET A 184 -14.61 6.02 5.12
CA MET A 184 -14.60 4.59 4.81
C MET A 184 -14.87 4.29 3.33
N GLN A 185 -15.79 5.02 2.70
CA GLN A 185 -16.07 4.88 1.28
C GLN A 185 -14.85 5.30 0.42
N ALA A 186 -14.21 6.42 0.76
CA ALA A 186 -13.01 6.88 0.08
C ALA A 186 -11.86 5.86 0.22
N ASN A 187 -11.62 5.34 1.43
CA ASN A 187 -10.59 4.33 1.69
C ASN A 187 -10.87 3.02 0.93
N THR A 188 -12.14 2.61 0.85
CA THR A 188 -12.55 1.42 0.07
C THR A 188 -12.27 1.61 -1.42
N GLN A 189 -12.56 2.79 -1.96
CA GLN A 189 -12.31 3.10 -3.38
C GLN A 189 -10.81 3.15 -3.68
N ALA A 190 -10.03 3.85 -2.86
CA ALA A 190 -8.58 3.94 -3.01
C ALA A 190 -7.92 2.56 -2.92
N LEU A 191 -8.38 1.71 -1.99
CA LEU A 191 -7.90 0.34 -1.87
C LEU A 191 -8.26 -0.49 -3.10
N ALA A 192 -9.46 -0.34 -3.66
CA ALA A 192 -9.85 -1.05 -4.89
C ALA A 192 -8.96 -0.68 -6.09
N GLU A 193 -8.58 0.59 -6.22
CA GLU A 193 -7.64 1.05 -7.26
C GLU A 193 -6.24 0.47 -7.05
N ILE A 194 -5.69 0.57 -5.83
CA ILE A 194 -4.37 0.00 -5.50
C ILE A 194 -4.36 -1.53 -5.67
N VAL A 195 -5.44 -2.22 -5.31
CA VAL A 195 -5.59 -3.66 -5.56
C VAL A 195 -5.50 -3.98 -7.03
N LYS A 196 -6.26 -3.26 -7.86
CA LYS A 196 -6.26 -3.47 -9.31
C LYS A 196 -4.87 -3.24 -9.90
N ASP A 197 -4.21 -2.16 -9.50
CA ASP A 197 -2.89 -1.81 -10.03
C ASP A 197 -1.81 -2.78 -9.55
N THR A 198 -1.86 -3.20 -8.29
CA THR A 198 -0.94 -4.20 -7.71
C THR A 198 -1.13 -5.57 -8.34
N GLU A 199 -2.38 -6.02 -8.55
CA GLU A 199 -2.67 -7.30 -9.21
C GLU A 199 -2.22 -7.30 -10.68
N MET A 200 -2.38 -6.16 -11.38
CA MET A 200 -1.87 -5.99 -12.75
C MET A 200 -0.34 -6.05 -12.78
N PHE A 201 0.33 -5.33 -11.89
CA PHE A 201 1.78 -5.35 -11.74
C PHE A 201 2.31 -6.76 -11.45
N LEU A 202 1.71 -7.48 -10.49
CA LEU A 202 2.10 -8.84 -10.16
C LEU A 202 1.87 -9.83 -11.32
N LYS A 203 0.89 -9.58 -12.18
CA LYS A 203 0.64 -10.41 -13.36
C LYS A 203 1.64 -10.16 -14.48
N GLU A 204 2.04 -8.92 -14.69
CA GLU A 204 2.96 -8.52 -15.76
C GLU A 204 4.44 -8.73 -15.39
N ASN A 205 4.77 -8.53 -14.10
CA ASN A 205 6.15 -8.48 -13.61
C ASN A 205 6.47 -9.56 -12.57
N GLY A 206 5.49 -10.35 -12.12
CA GLY A 206 5.68 -11.29 -11.01
C GLY A 206 6.65 -12.45 -11.27
N GLU A 207 7.03 -12.73 -12.52
CA GLU A 207 8.09 -13.70 -12.84
C GLU A 207 9.51 -13.11 -12.70
N LYS A 208 9.63 -11.77 -12.81
CA LYS A 208 10.89 -11.04 -12.71
C LYS A 208 11.21 -10.62 -11.27
N LEU A 209 10.19 -10.57 -10.40
CA LEU A 209 10.37 -10.25 -8.98
C LEU A 209 10.89 -11.44 -8.16
N PRO A 210 11.70 -11.18 -7.12
CA PRO A 210 11.99 -12.17 -6.10
C PRO A 210 10.71 -12.74 -5.48
N LEU A 211 10.66 -14.06 -5.31
CA LEU A 211 9.49 -14.74 -4.77
C LEU A 211 9.10 -14.21 -3.38
N GLU A 212 10.09 -13.86 -2.55
CA GLU A 212 9.87 -13.30 -1.22
C GLU A 212 9.10 -11.97 -1.30
N ASP A 213 9.56 -11.04 -2.15
CA ASP A 213 8.96 -9.72 -2.34
C ASP A 213 7.54 -9.82 -2.91
N LYS A 214 7.34 -10.71 -3.89
CA LYS A 214 6.01 -11.03 -4.42
C LYS A 214 5.05 -11.48 -3.32
N THR A 215 5.44 -12.48 -2.53
CA THR A 215 4.58 -12.98 -1.46
C THR A 215 4.36 -11.95 -0.35
N ALA A 216 5.34 -11.09 -0.10
CA ALA A 216 5.20 -10.00 0.86
C ALA A 216 4.18 -8.95 0.40
N LEU A 217 4.24 -8.57 -0.87
CA LEU A 217 3.29 -7.63 -1.47
C LEU A 217 1.86 -8.21 -1.48
N GLU A 218 1.70 -9.47 -1.91
CA GLU A 218 0.39 -10.16 -1.89
C GLU A 218 -0.17 -10.28 -0.47
N ARG A 219 0.67 -10.56 0.52
CA ARG A 219 0.27 -10.65 1.92
C ARG A 219 -0.21 -9.31 2.46
N LYS A 220 0.56 -8.24 2.27
CA LYS A 220 0.18 -6.88 2.66
C LYS A 220 -1.11 -6.44 1.97
N LEU A 221 -1.26 -6.75 0.69
CA LEU A 221 -2.47 -6.47 -0.07
C LEU A 221 -3.70 -7.14 0.53
N ASN A 222 -3.59 -8.42 0.88
CA ASN A 222 -4.69 -9.17 1.50
C ASN A 222 -4.99 -8.68 2.93
N GLU A 223 -3.97 -8.33 3.70
CA GLU A 223 -4.15 -7.72 5.03
C GLU A 223 -4.94 -6.41 4.95
N ALA A 224 -4.59 -5.53 4.01
CA ALA A 224 -5.32 -4.29 3.76
C ALA A 224 -6.78 -4.56 3.35
N LYS A 225 -7.03 -5.53 2.45
CA LYS A 225 -8.38 -5.97 2.06
C LYS A 225 -9.20 -6.43 3.27
N THR A 226 -8.64 -7.32 4.10
CA THR A 226 -9.33 -7.84 5.29
C THR A 226 -9.60 -6.72 6.30
N LYS A 227 -8.62 -5.85 6.55
CA LYS A 227 -8.77 -4.71 7.48
C LYS A 227 -9.88 -3.77 7.02
N CYS A 228 -9.90 -3.38 5.74
CA CYS A 228 -10.94 -2.51 5.18
C CYS A 228 -12.35 -3.12 5.32
N LEU A 229 -12.49 -4.43 5.10
CA LEU A 229 -13.76 -5.13 5.23
C LEU A 229 -14.26 -5.15 6.68
N LEU A 230 -13.39 -5.48 7.63
CA LEU A 230 -13.72 -5.49 9.07
C LEU A 230 -14.11 -4.09 9.57
N LEU A 231 -13.35 -3.07 9.18
CA LEU A 231 -13.64 -1.67 9.50
C LEU A 231 -14.99 -1.22 8.94
N SER A 232 -15.31 -1.60 7.70
CA SER A 232 -16.58 -1.25 7.07
C SER A 232 -17.76 -1.88 7.81
N GLN A 233 -17.63 -3.13 8.23
CA GLN A 233 -18.65 -3.79 9.05
C GLN A 233 -18.82 -3.08 10.41
N LYS A 234 -17.72 -2.75 11.08
CA LYS A 234 -17.73 -2.08 12.39
C LYS A 234 -18.35 -0.68 12.32
N ALA A 235 -18.07 0.07 11.25
CA ALA A 235 -18.69 1.37 11.00
C ALA A 235 -20.21 1.24 10.78
N GLU A 236 -20.63 0.24 10.01
CA GLU A 236 -22.05 -0.05 9.74
C GLU A 236 -22.82 -0.47 11.00
N GLU A 237 -22.20 -1.26 11.89
CA GLU A 237 -22.78 -1.60 13.20
C GLU A 237 -22.95 -0.35 14.07
N SER A 238 -21.96 0.52 14.14
CA SER A 238 -22.02 1.78 14.89
C SER A 238 -23.12 2.73 14.35
N ARG A 239 -23.30 2.78 13.03
CA ARG A 239 -24.41 3.50 12.38
C ARG A 239 -25.78 2.96 12.81
N LYS A 240 -25.95 1.63 12.82
CA LYS A 240 -27.20 1.00 13.27
C LYS A 240 -27.52 1.29 14.73
N GLU A 241 -26.50 1.38 15.58
CA GLU A 241 -26.65 1.75 16.98
C GLU A 241 -27.12 3.21 17.13
N LEU A 242 -26.58 4.13 16.33
CA LEU A 242 -27.09 5.50 16.25
C LEU A 242 -28.54 5.56 15.81
N ASP A 243 -28.91 4.85 14.75
CA ASP A 243 -30.28 4.86 14.21
C ASP A 243 -31.28 4.41 15.31
N LYS A 244 -30.90 3.41 16.12
CA LYS A 244 -31.68 2.99 17.29
C LYS A 244 -31.77 4.09 18.35
N ALA A 245 -30.65 4.72 18.71
CA ALA A 245 -30.60 5.79 19.70
C ALA A 245 -31.46 7.00 19.29
N VAL A 246 -31.36 7.44 18.03
CA VAL A 246 -32.18 8.51 17.44
C VAL A 246 -33.66 8.14 17.49
N THR A 247 -34.01 6.92 17.11
CA THR A 247 -35.41 6.44 17.14
C THR A 247 -35.97 6.47 18.57
N THR A 248 -35.18 6.03 19.56
CA THR A 248 -35.58 6.08 20.98
C THR A 248 -35.73 7.52 21.48
N ALA A 249 -34.80 8.41 21.15
CA ALA A 249 -34.88 9.81 21.54
C ALA A 249 -36.10 10.52 20.94
N ILE A 250 -36.43 10.24 19.67
CA ILE A 250 -37.65 10.76 19.03
C ILE A 250 -38.89 10.25 19.75
N LYS A 251 -38.93 8.96 20.13
CA LYS A 251 -40.05 8.37 20.88
C LYS A 251 -40.23 9.06 22.24
N GLN A 252 -39.15 9.22 23.01
CA GLN A 252 -39.17 9.88 24.32
C GLN A 252 -39.61 11.35 24.22
N GLU A 253 -39.09 12.12 23.25
CA GLU A 253 -39.53 13.50 23.04
C GLU A 253 -41.00 13.58 22.63
N THR A 254 -41.49 12.62 21.83
CA THR A 254 -42.91 12.56 21.44
C THR A 254 -43.81 12.30 22.67
N GLU A 255 -43.43 11.35 23.53
CA GLU A 255 -44.13 11.06 24.78
C GLU A 255 -44.12 12.27 25.72
N LYS A 256 -42.98 12.98 25.83
CA LYS A 256 -42.83 14.21 26.61
C LYS A 256 -43.72 15.35 26.09
N VAL A 257 -43.83 15.52 24.76
CA VAL A 257 -44.72 16.51 24.14
C VAL A 257 -46.18 16.16 24.42
N ALA A 258 -46.56 14.89 24.34
CA ALA A 258 -47.92 14.45 24.67
C ALA A 258 -48.27 14.73 26.14
N ALA A 259 -47.36 14.42 27.08
CA ALA A 259 -47.54 14.74 28.50
C ALA A 259 -47.65 16.25 28.76
N ARG A 260 -46.84 17.07 28.07
CA ARG A 260 -46.94 18.54 28.13
C ARG A 260 -48.29 19.05 27.61
N GLN A 261 -48.80 18.47 26.53
CA GLN A 261 -50.10 18.85 25.99
C GLN A 261 -51.23 18.52 26.99
N GLN A 262 -51.21 17.34 27.61
CA GLN A 262 -52.19 16.99 28.65
C GLN A 262 -52.13 17.95 29.85
N LEU A 263 -50.92 18.35 30.25
CA LEU A 263 -50.74 19.32 31.33
C LEU A 263 -51.30 20.70 30.94
N GLU A 264 -51.08 21.15 29.71
CA GLU A 264 -51.62 22.43 29.22
C GLU A 264 -53.15 22.39 29.09
N GLU A 265 -53.75 21.27 28.65
CA GLU A 265 -55.20 21.07 28.63
C GLU A 265 -55.79 21.14 30.06
N SER A 266 -55.15 20.44 31.02
CA SER A 266 -55.55 20.50 32.43
C SER A 266 -55.46 21.92 32.99
N LYS A 267 -54.38 22.65 32.68
CA LYS A 267 -54.20 24.06 33.07
C LYS A 267 -55.30 24.96 32.51
N ASN A 268 -55.62 24.84 31.21
CA ASN A 268 -56.71 25.60 30.59
C ASN A 268 -58.08 25.31 31.24
N VAL A 269 -58.35 24.05 31.62
CA VAL A 269 -59.56 23.70 32.36
C VAL A 269 -59.59 24.38 33.73
N ILE A 270 -58.47 24.37 34.46
CA ILE A 270 -58.36 25.05 35.76
C ILE A 270 -58.58 26.56 35.61
N GLU A 271 -57.96 27.20 34.62
CA GLU A 271 -58.12 28.64 34.37
C GLU A 271 -59.59 29.00 34.05
N ASN A 272 -60.26 28.21 33.21
CA ASN A 272 -61.69 28.41 32.93
C ASN A 272 -62.56 28.25 34.18
N LEU A 273 -62.28 27.26 35.04
CA LEU A 273 -62.99 27.07 36.29
C LEU A 273 -62.75 28.22 37.28
N LEU A 274 -61.53 28.74 37.35
CA LEU A 274 -61.19 29.90 38.17
C LEU A 274 -61.90 31.18 37.71
N ASP A 275 -61.99 31.42 36.39
CA ASP A 275 -62.75 32.55 35.85
C ASP A 275 -64.25 32.43 36.15
N TRP A 276 -64.81 31.22 36.02
CA TRP A 276 -66.20 30.94 36.41
C TRP A 276 -66.45 31.23 37.90
N LEU A 277 -65.56 30.76 38.78
CA LEU A 277 -65.65 31.05 40.22
C LEU A 277 -65.55 32.56 40.49
N SER A 278 -64.66 33.28 39.79
CA SER A 278 -64.55 34.74 39.95
C SER A 278 -65.80 35.49 39.49
N ASN A 279 -66.47 35.03 38.43
CA ASN A 279 -67.73 35.63 37.97
C ASN A 279 -68.88 35.38 38.96
N ILE A 280 -68.93 34.19 39.58
CA ILE A 280 -69.90 33.91 40.65
C ILE A 280 -69.65 34.76 41.89
N ASP A 281 -68.38 34.96 42.25
CA ASP A 281 -67.99 35.79 43.39
C ASP A 281 -68.41 37.26 43.15
N LYS A 282 -68.16 37.79 41.95
CA LYS A 282 -68.65 39.13 41.53
C LYS A 282 -70.17 39.23 41.50
N ASP A 283 -70.88 38.19 41.04
CA ASP A 283 -72.34 38.12 41.05
C ASP A 283 -72.91 38.05 42.48
N ALA A 284 -72.19 37.41 43.40
CA ALA A 284 -72.54 37.39 44.82
C ALA A 284 -72.36 38.78 45.46
N ASP A 285 -71.27 39.49 45.15
CA ASP A 285 -71.05 40.87 45.57
C ASP A 285 -72.09 41.85 44.97
N HIS A 286 -72.60 41.60 43.76
CA HIS A 286 -73.71 42.37 43.18
C HIS A 286 -75.08 41.98 43.74
N ARG A 287 -75.24 40.75 44.28
CA ARG A 287 -76.46 40.24 44.91
C ARG A 287 -76.52 40.41 46.43
N ASP A 288 -75.50 40.97 47.06
CA ASP A 288 -75.52 41.34 48.48
C ASP A 288 -76.36 42.59 48.81
N ALA A 289 -77.36 42.88 47.95
CA ALA A 289 -78.56 43.62 48.33
C ALA A 289 -79.75 42.73 48.70
N LYS A 290 -79.76 41.40 48.45
CA LYS A 290 -80.76 40.48 49.03
C LYS A 290 -80.54 39.00 48.68
N CYS A 291 -80.56 38.20 49.76
CA CYS A 291 -80.91 36.77 49.87
C CYS A 291 -79.78 35.74 49.80
N LYS A 292 -79.38 35.27 50.99
CA LYS A 292 -78.73 33.98 51.24
C LYS A 292 -79.65 32.81 50.87
N PRO A 293 -79.11 31.74 50.26
CA PRO A 293 -79.64 30.40 50.49
C PRO A 293 -78.57 29.44 51.03
N THR A 294 -79.05 28.52 51.86
CA THR A 294 -78.33 27.50 52.61
C THR A 294 -77.78 26.41 51.68
N ILE A 295 -76.47 26.13 51.80
CA ILE A 295 -75.79 25.01 51.14
C ILE A 295 -76.28 23.69 51.75
N LYS A 296 -76.83 22.80 50.94
CA LYS A 296 -77.04 21.37 51.29
C LYS A 296 -75.88 20.56 50.70
N GLN A 297 -75.11 19.93 51.57
CA GLN A 297 -74.14 18.90 51.22
C GLN A 297 -74.88 17.62 50.79
N ASN A 298 -74.63 17.13 49.57
CA ASN A 298 -74.93 15.75 49.20
C ASN A 298 -73.68 14.91 49.45
N GLY A 299 -73.57 14.36 50.67
CA GLY A 299 -72.62 13.29 50.97
C GLY A 299 -73.22 11.95 50.55
N THR A 300 -72.56 11.23 49.65
CA THR A 300 -72.83 9.82 49.38
C THR A 300 -72.35 8.97 50.56
N HIS A 301 -73.31 8.51 51.37
CA HIS A 301 -73.14 7.61 52.50
C HIS A 301 -72.97 6.16 51.99
N PHE A 302 -71.79 5.55 52.18
CA PHE A 302 -71.61 4.11 52.03
C PHE A 302 -71.87 3.41 53.37
N HIS A 303 -72.69 2.38 53.32
CA HIS A 303 -73.18 1.61 54.46
C HIS A 303 -72.19 0.50 54.79
N GLU A 304 -71.71 0.50 56.04
CA GLU A 304 -70.89 -0.55 56.62
C GLU A 304 -71.76 -1.78 56.94
N GLY A 305 -71.42 -2.91 56.32
CA GLY A 305 -72.11 -4.18 56.51
C GLY A 305 -71.13 -5.33 56.37
N ASP A 306 -70.67 -5.84 57.51
CA ASP A 306 -69.93 -7.08 57.65
C ASP A 306 -70.64 -8.25 56.96
N ARG A 307 -69.91 -8.95 56.08
CA ARG A 307 -70.01 -10.41 55.96
C ARG A 307 -68.75 -11.00 55.34
N GLU A 308 -68.31 -12.07 55.96
CA GLU A 308 -67.10 -12.86 55.73
C GLU A 308 -66.88 -13.39 54.30
N ASP A 309 -65.59 -13.60 54.04
CA ASP A 309 -64.95 -14.58 53.17
C ASP A 309 -65.29 -14.59 51.66
N LEU A 310 -64.29 -14.22 50.85
CA LEU A 310 -63.61 -15.16 49.96
C LEU A 310 -62.39 -14.52 49.28
N ILE A 311 -61.25 -15.16 49.57
CA ILE A 311 -59.91 -15.13 48.96
C ILE A 311 -59.93 -14.84 47.44
N GLY A 312 -59.01 -13.99 46.96
CA GLY A 312 -58.72 -13.89 45.53
C GLY A 312 -57.77 -12.76 45.10
N GLU A 313 -56.48 -13.01 45.29
CA GLU A 313 -55.30 -12.55 44.52
C GLU A 313 -54.88 -11.07 44.52
N GLU A 314 -53.58 -10.94 44.80
CA GLU A 314 -52.81 -9.75 45.10
C GLU A 314 -52.41 -8.99 43.82
N ASP A 315 -52.46 -7.67 43.92
CA ASP A 315 -52.09 -6.70 42.91
C ASP A 315 -50.55 -6.58 42.87
N GLU A 316 -49.92 -7.09 41.80
CA GLU A 316 -48.48 -6.95 41.57
C GLU A 316 -48.15 -5.51 41.15
N VAL A 317 -47.86 -4.68 42.14
CA VAL A 317 -47.14 -3.41 41.96
C VAL A 317 -45.69 -3.74 41.55
N ASN A 318 -45.41 -3.69 40.25
CA ASN A 318 -44.05 -3.70 39.72
C ASN A 318 -43.36 -2.37 40.06
N GLY A 319 -42.71 -2.34 41.22
CA GLY A 319 -41.68 -1.38 41.58
C GLY A 319 -40.32 -1.84 41.05
N ASN A 320 -39.62 -0.91 40.40
CA ASN A 320 -38.20 -1.00 40.08
C ASN A 320 -37.38 -1.51 41.29
N LEU A 321 -36.78 -2.70 41.17
CA LEU A 321 -35.70 -3.13 42.04
C LEU A 321 -34.42 -3.22 41.18
N LEU A 322 -33.54 -2.23 41.35
CA LEU A 322 -32.14 -2.35 40.96
C LEU A 322 -31.46 -3.33 41.92
N GLU A 323 -30.94 -4.42 41.39
CA GLU A 323 -29.94 -5.23 42.09
C GLU A 323 -28.60 -5.07 41.37
N THR A 324 -27.66 -4.49 42.11
CA THR A 324 -26.28 -4.31 41.70
C THR A 324 -25.47 -5.50 42.22
N GLN A 325 -24.71 -6.09 41.29
CA GLN A 325 -23.29 -6.39 41.44
C GLN A 325 -22.85 -7.77 41.99
N GLU A 326 -22.04 -8.43 41.14
CA GLU A 326 -20.88 -9.32 41.43
C GLU A 326 -21.16 -10.72 42.04
N GLN A 327 -20.46 -11.81 41.73
CA GLN A 327 -19.25 -12.12 40.95
C GLN A 327 -19.13 -13.67 40.90
N ASN A 328 -18.34 -14.19 39.92
CA ASN A 328 -17.68 -15.51 39.92
C ASN A 328 -18.63 -16.74 39.81
N GLU A 329 -18.34 -17.86 39.15
CA GLU A 329 -17.10 -18.56 38.87
C GLU A 329 -17.37 -19.66 37.79
N THR A 330 -16.38 -19.91 36.96
CA THR A 330 -16.01 -21.12 36.18
C THR A 330 -16.80 -22.44 36.28
N LEU A 331 -17.05 -23.11 35.12
CA LEU A 331 -16.58 -24.48 34.71
C LEU A 331 -17.34 -24.87 33.41
N VAL A 332 -16.70 -25.09 32.26
CA VAL A 332 -16.09 -26.36 31.76
C VAL A 332 -16.95 -27.60 32.02
N ASP A 333 -17.58 -28.10 30.95
CA ASP A 333 -17.32 -29.44 30.41
C ASP A 333 -17.57 -29.46 28.89
#